data_AF-A0AAW0DEI8-F1
#
_entry.id   AF-A0AAW0DEI8-F1
#
_cell.length_a   1.000
_cell.length_b   1.000
_cell.length_c   1.000
_cell.angle_alpha   90.00
_cell.angle_beta   90.00
_cell.angle_gamma   90.00
#
_symmetry.space_group_name_H-M   'P 1'
#
loop_
_entity.id
_entity.type
_entity.pdbx_description
1 polymer ?
#
loop_
_entity_poly.entity_id
_entity_poly.type
_entity_poly.pdbx_seq_one_letter_code
_entity_poly.pdbx_strand_id
1 'polypeptide(L)'
;MSISTSPIFAIRYVSAVSIAALVYDHLLTLEREIMLIWLNPTAGILNRGGFIINRYLTEGVAIYMAHLFSGVAENITHESCRAADWIFTMCSSVFITISYFIIMWRVYTLWDRRRLVKWILMTVFFISSIIATTFAILSAVQLQDEVSYNSFIHMCTVAQKPWGLKYTMAALTGFDFFIIVLTIINALDRPHKRQADVMISLQHDGARMFVCIFGKRRVSVLSNNF
;
A
#
# COMPACT_ATOMS: atom_id res chain seq x y z
N MET A 1 -11.01 -5.13 -32.44
CA MET A 1 -11.29 -5.04 -30.99
C MET A 1 -11.05 -3.60 -30.57
N SER A 2 -12.09 -2.82 -30.27
CA SER A 2 -11.93 -1.40 -29.89
C SER A 2 -11.36 -1.32 -28.48
N ILE A 3 -10.09 -0.94 -28.36
CA ILE A 3 -9.46 -0.72 -27.06
C ILE A 3 -10.07 0.55 -26.46
N SER A 4 -10.71 0.44 -25.30
CA SER A 4 -11.17 1.60 -24.55
C SER A 4 -9.94 2.41 -24.15
N THR A 5 -9.85 3.66 -24.61
CA THR A 5 -8.67 4.51 -24.43
C THR A 5 -8.62 5.15 -23.04
N SER A 6 -9.76 5.30 -22.37
CA SER A 6 -9.86 5.93 -21.05
C SER A 6 -9.03 5.25 -19.93
N PRO A 7 -9.01 3.90 -19.76
CA PRO A 7 -8.18 3.28 -18.73
C PRO A 7 -6.68 3.44 -19.00
N ILE A 8 -6.27 3.46 -20.27
CA ILE A 8 -4.86 3.61 -20.67
C ILE A 8 -4.36 5.01 -20.27
N PHE A 9 -5.11 6.05 -20.62
CA PHE A 9 -4.77 7.41 -20.20
C PHE A 9 -4.77 7.55 -18.69
N ALA A 10 -5.75 6.96 -17.99
CA ALA A 10 -5.82 6.99 -16.55
C ALA A 10 -4.55 6.39 -15.92
N ILE A 11 -4.11 5.22 -16.37
CA ILE A 11 -2.88 4.59 -15.87
C ILE A 11 -1.66 5.51 -16.10
N ARG A 12 -1.49 6.05 -17.32
CA ARG A 12 -0.35 6.93 -17.64
C ARG A 12 -0.30 8.18 -16.75
N TYR A 13 -1.41 8.90 -16.63
CA TYR A 13 -1.45 10.12 -15.83
C TYR A 13 -1.33 9.83 -14.33
N VAL A 14 -1.96 8.76 -13.84
CA VAL A 14 -1.83 8.35 -12.43
C VAL A 14 -0.39 7.97 -12.12
N SER A 15 0.29 7.19 -12.97
CA SER A 15 1.70 6.86 -12.79
C SER A 15 2.59 8.11 -12.74
N ALA A 16 2.36 9.08 -13.63
CA ALA A 16 3.12 10.33 -13.63
C ALA A 16 2.87 11.17 -12.36
N VAL A 17 1.62 11.33 -11.95
CA VAL A 17 1.25 12.04 -10.71
C VAL A 17 1.82 11.31 -9.48
N SER A 18 1.78 9.98 -9.45
CA SER A 18 2.34 9.17 -8.38
C SER A 18 3.85 9.36 -8.24
N ILE A 19 4.62 9.35 -9.34
CA ILE A 19 6.06 9.65 -9.29
C ILE A 19 6.29 11.08 -8.79
N ALA A 20 5.56 12.07 -9.32
CA ALA A 20 5.74 13.47 -8.92
C ALA A 20 5.49 13.66 -7.41
N ALA A 21 4.42 13.05 -6.88
CA ALA A 21 4.12 13.07 -5.45
C ALA A 21 5.19 12.36 -4.62
N LEU A 22 5.70 11.22 -5.09
CA LEU A 22 6.75 10.45 -4.42
C LEU A 22 8.07 11.23 -4.37
N VAL A 23 8.48 11.84 -5.48
CA VAL A 23 9.68 12.70 -5.53
C VAL A 23 9.51 13.91 -4.61
N TYR A 24 8.33 14.53 -4.62
CA TYR A 24 8.03 15.66 -3.73
C TYR A 24 8.14 15.26 -2.24
N ASP A 25 7.57 14.12 -1.84
CA ASP A 25 7.70 13.59 -0.48
C ASP A 25 9.16 13.28 -0.11
N HIS A 26 9.93 12.72 -1.04
CA HIS A 26 11.35 12.45 -0.86
C HIS A 26 12.12 13.75 -0.57
N LEU A 27 11.90 14.79 -1.38
CA LEU A 27 12.54 16.09 -1.20
C LEU A 27 12.19 16.75 0.15
N LEU A 28 10.94 16.62 0.60
CA LEU A 28 10.50 17.14 1.89
C LEU A 28 11.14 16.42 3.09
N THR A 29 11.50 15.15 2.92
CA THR A 29 12.02 14.32 4.02
C THR A 29 13.54 14.16 3.98
N LEU A 30 14.19 14.57 2.90
CA LEU A 30 15.62 14.42 2.64
C LEU A 30 16.50 15.05 3.73
N GLU A 31 16.16 16.26 4.19
CA GLU A 31 16.95 16.94 5.22
C GLU A 31 17.01 16.12 6.52
N ARG A 32 15.85 15.63 6.97
CA ARG A 32 15.74 14.81 8.18
C ARG A 32 16.42 13.46 8.00
N GLU A 33 16.33 12.89 6.80
CA GLU A 33 17.01 11.64 6.46
C GLU A 33 18.53 11.78 6.60
N ILE A 34 19.10 12.83 6.00
CA ILE A 34 20.53 13.12 6.06
C ILE A 34 20.98 13.23 7.52
N MET A 35 20.24 13.97 8.36
CA MET A 35 20.60 14.13 9.77
C MET A 35 20.47 12.82 10.58
N LEU A 36 19.39 12.06 10.39
CA LEU A 36 19.04 10.95 11.28
C LEU A 36 19.66 9.61 10.87
N ILE A 37 19.92 9.39 9.58
CA ILE A 37 20.40 8.11 9.04
C ILE A 37 21.87 8.20 8.64
N TRP A 38 22.22 9.22 7.85
CA TRP A 38 23.51 9.31 7.19
C TRP A 38 24.58 9.97 8.07
N LEU A 39 24.25 11.15 8.62
CA LEU A 39 25.15 11.90 9.51
C LEU A 39 25.14 11.39 10.95
N ASN A 40 24.13 10.62 11.34
CA ASN A 40 24.04 10.10 12.70
C ASN A 40 25.06 8.96 12.91
N PRO A 41 26.09 9.15 13.76
CA PRO A 41 27.10 8.12 14.04
C PRO A 41 26.54 6.95 14.86
N THR A 42 25.42 7.14 15.55
CA THR A 42 24.75 6.09 16.33
C THR A 42 23.83 5.20 15.49
N ALA A 43 23.57 5.57 14.23
CA ALA A 43 22.78 4.76 13.32
C ALA A 43 23.58 3.51 12.90
N GLY A 44 23.27 2.38 13.50
CA GLY A 44 23.87 1.09 13.15
C GLY A 44 23.60 0.69 11.69
N ILE A 45 24.46 -0.18 11.15
CA ILE A 45 24.39 -0.70 9.78
C ILE A 45 23.03 -1.33 9.47
N LEU A 46 22.42 -2.04 10.42
CA LEU A 46 21.10 -2.65 10.26
C LEU A 46 19.99 -1.61 10.04
N ASN A 47 20.03 -0.49 10.77
CA ASN A 47 19.03 0.57 10.61
C ASN A 47 19.18 1.27 9.25
N ARG A 48 20.43 1.51 8.82
CA ARG A 48 20.71 2.10 7.50
C ARG A 48 20.29 1.16 6.38
N GLY A 49 20.63 -0.13 6.46
CA GLY A 49 20.21 -1.15 5.48
C GLY A 49 18.69 -1.30 5.42
N GLY A 50 18.03 -1.38 6.58
CA GLY A 50 16.57 -1.44 6.65
C GLY A 50 15.90 -0.19 6.07
N PHE A 51 16.48 0.99 6.29
CA PHE A 51 16.00 2.23 5.69
C PHE A 51 16.13 2.20 4.16
N ILE A 52 17.28 1.77 3.62
CA ILE A 52 17.50 1.66 2.17
C ILE A 52 16.51 0.68 1.54
N ILE A 53 16.35 -0.50 2.13
CA ILE A 53 15.43 -1.52 1.64
C ILE A 53 13.97 -1.07 1.74
N ASN A 54 13.59 -0.36 2.80
CA ASN A 54 12.19 0.04 2.96
C ASN A 54 11.83 1.25 2.09
N ARG A 55 12.74 2.22 1.97
CA ARG A 55 12.49 3.47 1.26
C ARG A 55 12.96 3.42 -0.18
N TYR A 56 14.28 3.35 -0.41
CA TYR A 56 14.86 3.45 -1.75
C TYR A 56 14.46 2.30 -2.68
N LEU A 57 14.37 1.06 -2.16
CA LEU A 57 13.90 -0.06 -2.99
C LEU A 57 12.43 0.13 -3.39
N THR A 58 11.56 0.52 -2.46
CA THR A 58 10.13 0.74 -2.74
C THR A 58 9.94 1.88 -3.74
N GLU A 59 10.64 3.00 -3.54
CA GLU A 59 10.62 4.14 -4.46
C GLU A 59 11.17 3.76 -5.85
N GLY A 60 12.28 3.01 -5.90
CA GLY A 60 12.87 2.51 -7.15
C GLY A 60 11.93 1.57 -7.90
N VAL A 61 11.29 0.63 -7.21
CA VAL A 61 10.29 -0.27 -7.80
C VAL A 61 9.09 0.52 -8.32
N ALA A 62 8.60 1.51 -7.57
CA ALA A 62 7.49 2.36 -8.01
C ALA A 62 7.84 3.16 -9.28
N ILE A 63 9.04 3.76 -9.34
CA ILE A 63 9.54 4.47 -10.52
C ILE A 63 9.67 3.52 -11.71
N TYR A 64 10.22 2.32 -11.50
CA TYR A 64 10.36 1.33 -12.56
C TYR A 64 9.00 0.87 -13.11
N MET A 65 8.03 0.58 -12.24
CA MET A 65 6.68 0.22 -12.68
C MET A 65 6.02 1.38 -13.44
N ALA A 66 6.17 2.61 -12.96
CA ALA A 66 5.64 3.76 -13.66
C ALA A 66 6.31 3.98 -15.02
N HIS A 67 7.61 3.69 -15.17
CA HIS A 67 8.28 3.67 -16.48
C HIS A 67 7.62 2.65 -17.42
N LEU A 68 7.37 1.41 -16.96
CA LEU A 68 6.73 0.35 -17.76
C LEU A 68 5.30 0.68 -18.20
N PHE A 69 4.55 1.46 -17.41
CA PHE A 69 3.16 1.84 -17.71
C PHE A 69 3.01 3.21 -18.39
N SER A 70 4.05 4.04 -18.39
CA SER A 70 4.01 5.41 -18.92
C SER A 70 3.85 5.50 -20.45
N GLY A 71 4.20 4.43 -21.18
CA GLY A 71 4.27 4.46 -22.64
C GLY A 71 5.60 5.03 -23.18
N VAL A 72 6.60 5.26 -22.31
CA VAL A 72 7.94 5.77 -22.67
C VAL A 72 8.97 4.63 -22.74
N ALA A 73 8.57 3.40 -22.40
CA ALA A 73 9.49 2.28 -22.33
C ALA A 73 9.74 1.71 -23.74
N GLU A 74 10.94 1.93 -24.26
CA GLU A 74 11.39 1.38 -25.54
C GLU A 74 12.18 0.08 -25.33
N ASN A 75 12.11 -0.84 -26.29
CA ASN A 75 12.87 -2.11 -26.31
C ASN A 75 12.68 -3.02 -25.08
N ILE A 76 11.50 -2.96 -24.44
CA ILE A 76 11.15 -3.87 -23.34
C ILE A 76 10.76 -5.25 -23.89
N THR A 77 11.30 -6.30 -23.27
CA THR A 77 10.93 -7.69 -23.61
C THR A 77 9.71 -8.15 -22.81
N HIS A 78 8.97 -9.13 -23.33
CA HIS A 78 7.85 -9.75 -22.62
C HIS A 78 8.29 -10.34 -21.26
N GLU A 79 9.48 -10.92 -21.19
CA GLU A 79 10.06 -11.47 -19.97
C GLU A 79 10.36 -10.38 -18.92
N SER A 80 10.76 -9.18 -19.36
CA SER A 80 10.95 -8.04 -18.46
C SER A 80 9.64 -7.61 -17.79
N CYS A 81 8.52 -7.58 -18.53
CA CYS A 81 7.20 -7.26 -17.93
C CYS A 81 6.80 -8.30 -16.88
N ARG A 82 7.05 -9.59 -17.15
CA ARG A 82 6.77 -10.70 -16.23
C ARG A 82 7.62 -10.64 -14.95
N ALA A 83 8.92 -10.40 -15.11
CA ALA A 83 9.84 -10.24 -13.99
C ALA A 83 9.48 -9.01 -13.14
N ALA A 84 9.11 -7.90 -13.78
CA ALA A 84 8.68 -6.68 -13.10
C ALA A 84 7.46 -6.89 -12.21
N ASP A 85 6.46 -7.63 -12.70
CA ASP A 85 5.26 -7.98 -11.93
C ASP A 85 5.59 -8.81 -10.67
N TRP A 86 6.47 -9.80 -10.80
CA TRP A 86 6.94 -10.59 -9.65
C TRP A 86 7.69 -9.75 -8.62
N ILE A 87 8.63 -8.91 -9.08
CA ILE A 87 9.39 -8.00 -8.22
C ILE A 87 8.44 -7.08 -7.47
N PHE A 88 7.50 -6.46 -8.19
CA PHE A 88 6.49 -5.57 -7.60
C PHE A 88 5.63 -6.27 -6.56
N THR A 89 5.13 -7.47 -6.86
CA THR A 89 4.28 -8.24 -5.94
C THR A 89 5.03 -8.63 -4.67
N MET A 90 6.28 -9.07 -4.79
CA MET A 90 7.10 -9.47 -3.63
C MET A 90 7.45 -8.27 -2.75
N CYS A 91 7.97 -7.19 -3.35
CA CYS A 91 8.33 -5.97 -2.63
C CYS A 91 7.10 -5.36 -1.92
N SER A 92 5.97 -5.28 -2.62
CA SER A 92 4.72 -4.74 -2.06
C SER A 92 4.20 -5.59 -0.90
N SER A 93 4.26 -6.93 -1.01
CA SER A 93 3.79 -7.84 0.04
C SER A 93 4.59 -7.68 1.34
N VAL A 94 5.91 -7.56 1.23
CA VAL A 94 6.79 -7.31 2.38
C VAL A 94 6.46 -5.96 3.01
N PHE A 95 6.38 -4.91 2.18
CA PHE A 95 6.09 -3.55 2.64
C PHE A 95 4.73 -3.44 3.37
N ILE A 96 3.68 -4.04 2.79
CA ILE A 96 2.33 -4.05 3.38
C ILE A 96 2.36 -4.76 4.74
N THR A 97 3.02 -5.92 4.83
CA THR A 97 3.11 -6.70 6.07
C THR A 97 3.81 -5.92 7.18
N ILE A 98 4.93 -5.25 6.87
CA ILE A 98 5.65 -4.39 7.82
C ILE A 98 4.78 -3.22 8.27
N SER A 99 4.13 -2.54 7.33
CA SER A 99 3.25 -1.39 7.61
C SER A 99 2.10 -1.79 8.53
N TYR A 100 1.46 -2.92 8.27
CA TYR A 100 0.34 -3.43 9.06
C TYR A 100 0.79 -3.88 10.44
N PHE A 101 1.99 -4.46 10.57
CA PHE A 101 2.57 -4.77 11.86
C PHE A 101 2.81 -3.50 12.71
N ILE A 102 3.31 -2.42 12.11
CA ILE A 102 3.50 -1.13 12.81
C ILE A 102 2.16 -0.55 13.26
N ILE A 103 1.13 -0.57 12.41
CA ILE A 103 -0.22 -0.09 12.76
C ILE A 103 -0.80 -0.92 13.90
N MET A 104 -0.74 -2.25 13.80
CA MET A 104 -1.17 -3.17 14.85
C MET A 104 -0.44 -2.88 16.17
N TRP A 105 0.87 -2.67 16.13
CA TRP A 105 1.66 -2.33 17.31
C TRP A 105 1.17 -1.05 17.98
N ARG A 106 0.90 0.00 17.20
CA ARG A 106 0.35 1.26 17.72
C ARG A 106 -1.00 1.04 18.40
N VAL A 107 -1.88 0.27 17.78
CA VAL A 107 -3.20 -0.04 18.34
C VAL A 107 -3.08 -0.88 19.62
N TYR A 108 -2.14 -1.83 19.66
CA TYR A 108 -1.83 -2.59 20.86
C TYR A 108 -1.33 -1.69 22.00
N THR A 109 -0.46 -0.72 21.70
CA THR A 109 0.00 0.26 22.70
C THR A 109 -1.13 1.15 23.20
N LEU A 110 -2.09 1.47 22.33
CA LEU A 110 -3.28 2.24 22.67
C LEU A 110 -4.22 1.52 23.64
N TRP A 111 -4.20 0.18 23.67
CA TRP A 111 -4.96 -0.66 24.60
C TRP A 111 -4.22 -0.96 25.92
N ASP A 112 -3.28 -0.10 26.31
CA ASP A 112 -2.44 -0.23 27.53
C ASP A 112 -1.83 -1.64 27.69
N ARG A 113 -1.45 -2.26 26.56
CA ARG A 113 -0.77 -3.56 26.52
C ARG A 113 -1.55 -4.75 27.11
N ARG A 114 -2.89 -4.67 27.22
CA ARG A 114 -3.72 -5.79 27.71
C ARG A 114 -3.48 -7.09 26.94
N ARG A 115 -3.22 -8.20 27.64
CA ARG A 115 -2.82 -9.50 27.04
C ARG A 115 -3.89 -10.08 26.11
N LEU A 116 -5.17 -9.92 26.45
CA LEU A 116 -6.28 -10.41 25.62
C LEU A 116 -6.32 -9.73 24.25
N VAL A 117 -6.17 -8.40 24.22
CA VAL A 117 -6.16 -7.63 22.97
C VAL A 117 -4.95 -7.98 22.11
N LYS A 118 -3.79 -8.26 22.73
CA LYS A 118 -2.60 -8.75 22.02
C LYS A 118 -2.89 -10.03 21.24
N TRP A 119 -3.50 -11.02 21.88
CA TRP A 119 -3.79 -12.31 21.24
C TRP A 119 -4.80 -12.16 20.11
N ILE A 120 -5.88 -11.40 20.32
CA ILE A 120 -6.87 -11.12 19.27
C ILE A 120 -6.20 -10.42 18.08
N LEU A 121 -5.43 -9.36 18.31
CA LEU A 121 -4.72 -8.63 17.25
C LEU A 121 -3.78 -9.53 16.45
N MET A 122 -2.97 -10.33 17.15
CA MET A 122 -2.01 -11.24 16.50
C MET A 122 -2.74 -12.29 15.65
N THR A 123 -3.79 -12.93 16.18
CA THR A 123 -4.56 -13.93 15.44
C THR A 123 -5.18 -13.33 14.17
N VAL A 124 -5.84 -12.18 14.28
CA VAL A 124 -6.48 -11.52 13.13
C VAL A 124 -5.43 -11.05 12.11
N PHE A 125 -4.29 -10.53 12.57
CA PHE A 125 -3.17 -10.12 11.71
C PHE A 125 -2.60 -11.29 10.90
N PHE A 126 -2.28 -12.42 11.55
CA PHE A 126 -1.72 -13.57 10.84
C PHE A 126 -2.72 -14.17 9.84
N ILE A 127 -3.99 -14.31 10.23
CA ILE A 127 -5.03 -14.82 9.32
C ILE A 127 -5.15 -13.91 8.10
N SER A 128 -5.27 -12.59 8.31
CA SER A 128 -5.43 -11.62 7.22
C SER A 128 -4.19 -11.56 6.33
N SER A 129 -2.99 -11.67 6.91
CA SER A 129 -1.72 -11.62 6.17
C SER A 129 -1.50 -12.87 5.32
N ILE A 130 -1.82 -14.06 5.85
CA ILE A 130 -1.77 -15.32 5.09
C ILE A 130 -2.73 -15.24 3.91
N ILE A 131 -3.99 -14.88 4.15
CA ILE A 131 -5.00 -14.73 3.10
C ILE A 131 -4.54 -13.74 2.03
N ALA A 132 -4.11 -12.53 2.42
CA ALA A 132 -3.68 -11.51 1.48
C ALA A 132 -2.48 -11.96 0.64
N THR A 133 -1.49 -12.59 1.26
CA THR A 133 -0.26 -13.06 0.58
C THR A 133 -0.56 -14.21 -0.38
N THR A 134 -1.37 -15.19 0.04
CA THR A 134 -1.74 -16.32 -0.82
C THR A 134 -2.48 -15.82 -2.06
N PHE A 135 -3.48 -14.95 -1.91
CA PHE A 135 -4.19 -14.39 -3.07
C PHE A 135 -3.33 -13.45 -3.90
N ALA A 136 -2.37 -12.75 -3.31
CA ALA A 136 -1.42 -11.91 -4.06
C ALA A 136 -0.52 -12.77 -4.97
N ILE A 137 0.03 -13.87 -4.43
CA ILE A 137 0.85 -14.81 -5.21
C ILE A 137 0.03 -15.47 -6.31
N LEU A 138 -1.19 -15.95 -6.00
CA LEU A 138 -2.08 -16.51 -7.01
C LEU A 138 -2.42 -15.50 -8.12
N SER A 139 -2.58 -14.22 -7.76
CA SER A 139 -2.80 -13.15 -8.74
C SER A 139 -1.60 -12.95 -9.64
N ALA A 140 -0.39 -12.91 -9.08
CA ALA A 140 0.84 -12.76 -9.86
C ALA A 140 1.03 -13.94 -10.82
N VAL A 141 0.78 -15.17 -10.36
CA VAL A 141 0.84 -16.36 -11.23
C VAL A 141 -0.17 -16.26 -12.37
N GLN A 142 -1.43 -15.92 -12.08
CA GLN A 142 -2.46 -15.74 -13.12
C GLN A 142 -2.07 -14.64 -14.12
N LEU A 143 -1.39 -13.61 -13.63
CA LEU A 143 -1.03 -12.45 -14.42
C LEU A 143 0.12 -12.72 -15.40
N GLN A 144 0.92 -13.78 -15.18
CA GLN A 144 2.03 -14.16 -16.07
C GLN A 144 1.59 -14.50 -17.50
N ASP A 145 0.40 -15.12 -17.62
CA ASP A 145 -0.17 -15.52 -18.93
C ASP A 145 -0.84 -14.33 -19.64
N GLU A 146 -1.31 -13.35 -18.87
CA GLU A 146 -2.10 -12.20 -19.35
C GLU A 146 -1.26 -10.92 -19.56
N VAL A 147 -0.04 -10.87 -19.00
CA VAL A 147 0.90 -9.76 -19.17
C VAL A 147 1.71 -9.94 -20.44
N SER A 148 1.61 -8.95 -21.32
CA SER A 148 2.43 -8.86 -22.51
C SER A 148 2.80 -7.42 -22.82
N TYR A 149 4.02 -7.23 -23.33
CA TYR A 149 4.45 -5.95 -23.87
C TYR A 149 3.70 -5.66 -25.18
N ASN A 150 3.13 -4.47 -25.29
CA ASN A 150 2.44 -4.03 -26.50
C ASN A 150 3.24 -2.91 -27.19
N SER A 151 3.76 -3.22 -28.38
CA SER A 151 4.60 -2.33 -29.17
C SER A 151 3.88 -1.10 -29.70
N PHE A 152 2.55 -1.12 -29.86
CA PHE A 152 1.78 0.02 -30.37
C PHE A 152 1.67 1.15 -29.34
N ILE A 153 1.69 0.81 -28.05
CA ILE A 153 1.49 1.71 -26.91
C ILE A 153 2.73 1.82 -26.01
N HIS A 154 3.81 1.11 -26.34
CA HIS A 154 5.09 1.13 -25.64
C HIS A 154 4.98 0.90 -24.12
N MET A 155 4.11 -0.03 -23.73
CA MET A 155 3.86 -0.34 -22.33
C MET A 155 3.51 -1.81 -22.10
N CYS A 156 3.73 -2.28 -20.87
CA CYS A 156 3.24 -3.58 -20.44
C CYS A 156 1.72 -3.50 -20.25
N THR A 157 0.97 -4.35 -20.95
CA THR A 157 -0.49 -4.42 -20.82
C THR A 157 -0.93 -5.71 -20.15
N VAL A 158 -2.02 -5.59 -19.39
CA VAL A 158 -2.72 -6.70 -18.76
C VAL A 158 -4.01 -6.92 -19.53
N ALA A 159 -4.18 -8.08 -20.16
CA ALA A 159 -5.37 -8.39 -20.94
C ALA A 159 -6.60 -8.64 -20.05
N GLN A 160 -6.42 -9.33 -18.92
CA GLN A 160 -7.51 -9.59 -17.97
C GLN A 160 -7.11 -9.30 -16.53
N LYS A 161 -8.05 -8.73 -15.78
CA LYS A 161 -7.86 -8.48 -14.35
C LYS A 161 -7.87 -9.81 -13.59
N PRO A 162 -6.83 -10.13 -12.80
CA PRO A 162 -6.81 -11.36 -12.02
C PRO A 162 -7.88 -11.31 -10.93
N TRP A 163 -8.56 -12.44 -10.71
CA TRP A 163 -9.62 -12.53 -9.71
C TRP A 163 -9.04 -12.48 -8.28
N GLY A 164 -7.83 -13.02 -8.09
CA GLY A 164 -7.14 -13.01 -6.79
C GLY A 164 -6.93 -11.60 -6.24
N LEU A 165 -6.74 -10.59 -7.10
CA LEU A 165 -6.54 -9.20 -6.69
C LEU A 165 -7.76 -8.68 -5.92
N LYS A 166 -8.97 -9.12 -6.29
CA LYS A 166 -10.21 -8.76 -5.57
C LYS A 166 -10.16 -9.29 -4.13
N TYR A 167 -9.72 -10.53 -3.93
CA TYR A 167 -9.64 -11.16 -2.61
C TYR A 167 -8.50 -10.60 -1.76
N THR A 168 -7.34 -10.31 -2.34
CA THR A 168 -6.25 -9.60 -1.64
C THR A 168 -6.74 -8.26 -1.10
N MET A 169 -7.41 -7.45 -1.94
CA MET A 169 -7.93 -6.16 -1.51
C MET A 169 -9.03 -6.29 -0.45
N ALA A 170 -9.88 -7.31 -0.55
CA ALA A 170 -10.91 -7.58 0.46
C ALA A 170 -10.28 -7.94 1.82
N ALA A 171 -9.25 -8.79 1.85
CA ALA A 171 -8.56 -9.17 3.08
C ALA A 171 -7.87 -7.98 3.76
N LEU A 172 -7.13 -7.17 2.99
CA LEU A 172 -6.47 -5.97 3.50
C LEU A 172 -7.49 -4.94 4.05
N THR A 173 -8.59 -4.72 3.32
CA THR A 173 -9.66 -3.81 3.75
C THR A 173 -10.38 -4.32 5.00
N GLY A 174 -10.58 -5.64 5.12
CA GLY A 174 -11.16 -6.26 6.30
C GLY A 174 -10.30 -6.04 7.55
N PHE A 175 -8.98 -6.16 7.42
CA PHE A 175 -8.05 -5.86 8.50
C PHE A 175 -8.05 -4.38 8.88
N ASP A 176 -8.02 -3.47 7.90
CA ASP A 176 -8.14 -2.02 8.14
C ASP A 176 -9.41 -1.72 8.94
N PHE A 177 -10.55 -2.25 8.49
CA PHE A 177 -11.85 -2.07 9.16
C PHE A 177 -11.83 -2.59 10.60
N PHE A 178 -11.27 -3.78 10.84
CA PHE A 178 -11.13 -4.35 12.18
C PHE A 178 -10.32 -3.43 13.11
N ILE A 179 -9.16 -2.94 12.65
CA ILE A 179 -8.31 -2.03 13.43
C ILE A 179 -9.04 -0.73 13.76
N ILE A 180 -9.76 -0.18 12.80
CA ILE A 180 -10.56 1.04 12.99
C ILE A 180 -11.61 0.81 14.08
N VAL A 181 -12.41 -0.26 13.97
CA VAL A 181 -13.45 -0.58 14.95
C VAL A 181 -12.86 -0.73 16.34
N LEU A 182 -11.73 -1.44 16.45
CA LEU A 182 -11.04 -1.63 17.73
C LEU A 182 -10.52 -0.31 18.31
N THR A 183 -10.07 0.62 17.46
CA THR A 183 -9.62 1.96 17.87
C THR A 183 -10.78 2.81 18.37
N ILE A 184 -11.94 2.75 17.71
CA ILE A 184 -13.18 3.43 18.12
C ILE A 184 -13.67 2.89 19.46
N ILE A 185 -13.70 1.56 19.64
CA ILE A 185 -14.12 0.95 20.91
C ILE A 185 -13.21 1.40 22.06
N ASN A 186 -11.90 1.45 21.85
CA ASN A 186 -10.97 1.96 22.86
C ASN A 186 -11.20 3.44 23.20
N ALA A 187 -11.51 4.25 22.18
CA ALA A 187 -11.83 5.66 22.40
C ALA A 187 -13.10 5.82 23.25
N LEU A 188 -14.09 4.95 23.08
CA LEU A 188 -15.33 4.98 23.87
C LEU A 188 -15.16 4.41 25.30
N ASP A 189 -14.30 3.40 25.48
CA ASP A 189 -14.09 2.72 26.77
C ASP A 189 -13.25 3.54 27.76
N ARG A 190 -12.39 4.45 27.29
CA ARG A 190 -11.56 5.28 28.19
C ARG A 190 -12.44 6.34 28.91
N PRO A 191 -12.53 6.32 30.26
CA PRO A 191 -13.29 7.32 31.01
C PRO A 191 -12.62 8.69 30.89
N HIS A 192 -13.25 9.60 30.15
CA HIS A 192 -12.74 10.94 29.87
C HIS A 192 -12.86 11.83 31.12
N LYS A 193 -11.74 12.09 31.80
CA LYS A 193 -11.71 12.96 32.99
C LYS A 193 -11.79 14.47 32.70
N ARG A 194 -11.69 14.92 31.43
CA ARG A 194 -11.98 16.31 31.00
C ARG A 194 -12.54 16.29 29.57
N GLN A 195 -13.86 16.41 29.48
CA GLN A 195 -14.67 16.29 28.27
C GLN A 195 -14.82 17.66 27.59
N ALA A 196 -14.20 17.86 26.41
CA ALA A 196 -14.72 18.74 25.33
C ALA A 196 -13.71 18.83 24.17
N ASP A 197 -12.45 19.13 24.45
CA ASP A 197 -11.51 19.54 23.39
C ASP A 197 -10.97 18.38 22.54
N VAL A 198 -10.86 17.17 23.11
CA VAL A 198 -10.29 16.02 22.40
C VAL A 198 -11.27 15.44 21.38
N MET A 199 -12.59 15.45 21.65
CA MET A 199 -13.60 14.94 20.72
C MET A 199 -13.76 15.88 19.51
N ILE A 200 -13.68 17.20 19.73
CA ILE A 200 -13.72 18.21 18.67
C ILE A 200 -12.48 18.10 17.79
N SER A 201 -11.28 17.90 18.37
CA SER A 201 -10.05 17.73 17.61
C SER A 201 -10.00 16.41 16.82
N LEU A 202 -10.49 15.30 17.39
CA LEU A 202 -10.54 14.00 16.71
C LEU A 202 -11.62 13.95 15.61
N GLN A 203 -12.77 14.60 15.81
CA GLN A 203 -13.80 14.76 14.76
C GLN A 203 -13.32 15.66 13.61
N HIS A 204 -12.53 16.68 13.91
CA HIS A 204 -12.07 17.63 12.91
C HIS A 204 -11.03 17.03 11.96
N ASP A 205 -10.07 16.23 12.47
CA ASP A 205 -8.94 15.74 11.67
C ASP A 205 -9.06 14.26 11.28
N GLY A 206 -9.61 13.39 12.13
CA GLY A 206 -9.68 11.95 11.88
C GLY A 206 -10.86 11.53 11.00
N ALA A 207 -12.05 12.07 11.27
CA ALA A 207 -13.28 11.64 10.59
C ALA A 207 -13.37 12.11 9.12
N ARG A 208 -12.83 13.29 8.79
CA ARG A 208 -12.78 13.79 7.40
C ARG A 208 -11.83 12.97 6.53
N MET A 209 -10.63 12.65 7.03
CA MET A 209 -9.70 11.76 6.31
C MET A 209 -10.34 10.37 6.12
N PHE A 210 -11.08 9.90 7.13
CA PHE A 210 -11.79 8.62 7.13
C PHE A 210 -12.89 8.53 6.07
N VAL A 211 -13.78 9.52 5.99
CA VAL A 211 -14.85 9.56 4.98
C VAL A 211 -14.25 9.65 3.57
N CYS A 212 -13.17 10.42 3.39
CA CYS A 212 -12.48 10.52 2.11
C CYS A 212 -11.83 9.20 1.67
N ILE A 213 -11.16 8.48 2.58
CA ILE A 213 -10.52 7.19 2.26
C ILE A 213 -11.58 6.10 2.02
N PHE A 214 -12.60 6.00 2.87
CA PHE A 214 -13.66 5.01 2.74
C PHE A 214 -14.55 5.25 1.50
N GLY A 215 -14.84 6.52 1.21
CA GLY A 215 -15.54 6.94 0.00
C GLY A 215 -14.76 6.62 -1.27
N LYS A 216 -13.46 6.95 -1.32
CA LYS A 216 -12.61 6.62 -2.48
C LYS A 216 -12.45 5.11 -2.70
N ARG A 217 -12.46 4.28 -1.64
CA ARG A 217 -12.31 2.82 -1.77
C ARG A 217 -13.58 2.10 -2.24
N ARG A 218 -14.78 2.56 -1.84
CA ARG A 218 -16.05 1.99 -2.36
C ARG A 218 -16.23 2.20 -3.87
N VAL A 219 -15.75 3.31 -4.41
CA VAL A 219 -15.80 3.59 -5.85
C VAL A 219 -14.99 2.56 -6.65
N SER A 220 -13.84 2.11 -6.14
CA SER A 220 -13.03 1.06 -6.79
C SER A 220 -13.69 -0.32 -6.77
N VAL A 221 -14.39 -0.65 -5.68
CA VAL A 221 -15.11 -1.93 -5.54
C VAL A 221 -16.38 -1.94 -6.41
N LEU A 222 -17.12 -0.84 -6.48
CA LEU A 222 -18.35 -0.72 -7.28
C LEU A 222 -18.10 -0.53 -8.79
N SER A 223 -16.99 0.13 -9.17
CA SER A 223 -16.60 0.30 -10.58
C SER A 223 -16.11 -0.99 -11.25
N ASN A 224 -16.01 -2.12 -10.54
CA ASN A 224 -15.63 -3.42 -11.09
C ASN A 224 -16.83 -4.34 -11.41
N ASN A 225 -18.05 -3.79 -11.39
CA ASN A 225 -19.28 -4.49 -11.77
C ASN A 225 -19.87 -4.01 -13.12
N PHE A 226 -19.11 -3.27 -13.92
CA PHE A 226 -19.45 -2.91 -15.31
C PHE A 226 -18.21 -3.03 -16.20
#